data_AF-A0A2E1Q7W0-F1
#
_entry.id   AF-A0A2E1Q7W0-F1
#
_cell.length_a   1.000
_cell.length_b   1.000
_cell.length_c   1.000
_cell.angle_alpha   90.00
_cell.angle_beta   90.00
_cell.angle_gamma   90.00
#
_symmetry.space_group_name_H-M   'P 1'
#
loop_
_entity.id
_entity.type
_entity.pdbx_description
1 polymer ?
#
loop_
_entity_poly.entity_id
_entity_poly.type
_entity_poly.pdbx_seq_one_letter_code
_entity_poly.pdbx_strand_id
1 'polypeptide(L)'
;MIAVLLLIYPLTDTLRVYILRARSGTSPFLPDRRHLHHKLIDKGYSHVKASILISFLSISVLIFGFVISLLISNIDLSSILFEGVNLITTILIILAYMIFLYFKFFDLKILK
;
A
#
# COMPACT_ATOMS: atom_id res chain seq x y z
N MET A 1 14.04 4.97 3.54
CA MET A 1 12.75 4.27 3.81
C MET A 1 11.53 5.16 3.55
N ILE A 2 11.53 6.43 4.00
CA ILE A 2 10.38 7.35 3.88
C ILE A 2 9.82 7.46 2.45
N ALA A 3 10.67 7.70 1.44
CA ALA A 3 10.22 7.80 0.04
C ALA A 3 9.58 6.50 -0.47
N VAL A 4 10.13 5.34 -0.10
CA VAL A 4 9.58 4.03 -0.45
C VAL A 4 8.19 3.86 0.18
N LEU A 5 8.05 4.15 1.48
CA LEU A 5 6.77 4.05 2.19
C LEU A 5 5.69 4.99 1.64
N LEU A 6 6.06 6.16 1.14
CA LEU A 6 5.11 7.10 0.54
C LEU A 6 4.62 6.59 -0.83
N LEU A 7 5.51 5.98 -1.61
CA LEU A 7 5.18 5.46 -2.95
C LEU A 7 4.66 4.02 -2.95
N ILE A 8 4.76 3.30 -1.82
CA ILE A 8 4.44 1.88 -1.73
C ILE A 8 2.99 1.58 -2.15
N TYR A 9 2.06 2.48 -1.84
CA TYR A 9 0.66 2.29 -2.19
C TYR A 9 0.41 2.42 -3.70
N PRO A 10 0.80 3.54 -4.37
CA PRO A 10 0.79 3.61 -5.83
C PRO A 10 1.55 2.48 -6.53
N LEU A 11 2.72 2.10 -6.02
CA LEU A 11 3.54 1.01 -6.57
C LEU A 11 2.83 -0.35 -6.47
N THR A 12 2.13 -0.60 -5.36
CA THR A 12 1.37 -1.85 -5.17
C THR A 12 0.17 -1.89 -6.11
N ASP A 13 -0.52 -0.77 -6.33
CA ASP A 13 -1.62 -0.69 -7.32
C ASP A 13 -1.12 -0.93 -8.74
N THR A 14 -0.01 -0.31 -9.14
CA THR A 14 0.55 -0.51 -10.48
C THR A 14 1.05 -1.94 -10.68
N LEU A 15 1.74 -2.51 -9.70
CA LEU A 15 2.18 -3.91 -9.74
C LEU A 15 1.00 -4.88 -9.84
N ARG A 16 -0.07 -4.64 -9.08
CA ARG A 16 -1.29 -5.44 -9.16
C ARG A 16 -1.90 -5.40 -10.56
N VAL A 17 -2.11 -4.20 -11.10
CA VAL A 17 -2.73 -4.04 -12.42
C VAL A 17 -1.84 -4.68 -13.50
N TYR A 18 -0.52 -4.53 -13.39
CA TYR A 18 0.45 -5.21 -14.24
C TYR A 18 0.28 -6.73 -14.22
N ILE A 19 0.26 -7.35 -13.02
CA ILE A 19 0.09 -8.80 -12.84
C ILE A 19 -1.25 -9.27 -13.42
N LEU A 20 -2.33 -8.54 -13.18
CA LEU A 20 -3.65 -8.87 -13.72
C LEU A 20 -3.67 -8.88 -15.24
N ARG A 21 -2.97 -7.94 -15.90
CA ARG A 21 -2.87 -7.86 -17.36
C ARG A 21 -2.01 -8.97 -17.94
N ALA A 22 -0.85 -9.22 -17.32
CA ALA A 22 0.02 -10.31 -17.70
C ALA A 22 -0.71 -11.66 -17.65
N ARG A 23 -1.51 -11.89 -16.59
CA ARG A 23 -2.35 -13.10 -16.46
C ARG A 23 -3.49 -13.17 -17.48
N SER A 24 -4.03 -12.04 -17.92
CA SER A 24 -5.07 -12.00 -18.97
C SER A 24 -4.53 -12.02 -20.40
N GLY A 25 -3.21 -12.23 -20.59
CA GLY A 25 -2.59 -12.25 -21.92
C GLY A 25 -2.59 -10.87 -22.62
N THR A 26 -2.92 -9.80 -21.91
CA THR A 26 -2.94 -8.44 -22.44
C THR A 26 -1.61 -7.76 -22.12
N SER A 27 -1.10 -6.92 -23.03
CA SER A 27 0.13 -6.16 -22.77
C SER A 27 0.01 -5.35 -21.47
N PRO A 28 0.95 -5.47 -20.52
CA PRO A 28 0.89 -4.77 -19.23
C PRO A 28 0.91 -3.25 -19.35
N PHE A 29 1.46 -2.73 -20.45
CA PHE A 29 1.64 -1.30 -20.71
C PHE A 29 0.45 -0.64 -21.41
N LEU A 30 -0.60 -1.41 -21.73
CA LEU A 30 -1.82 -0.83 -22.29
C LEU A 30 -2.54 0.03 -21.24
N PRO A 31 -3.06 1.21 -21.63
CA PRO A 31 -3.85 2.06 -20.73
C PRO A 31 -5.16 1.36 -20.37
N ASP A 32 -5.55 1.42 -19.10
CA ASP A 32 -6.82 0.85 -18.63
C ASP A 32 -7.22 1.41 -17.26
N ARG A 33 -8.49 1.22 -16.88
CA ARG A 33 -9.19 1.85 -15.74
C ARG A 33 -9.22 0.98 -14.47
N ARG A 34 -8.39 -0.07 -14.39
CA ARG A 34 -8.32 -1.00 -13.24
C ARG A 34 -7.65 -0.43 -11.98
N HIS A 35 -6.96 0.70 -12.08
CA HIS A 35 -6.32 1.39 -10.97
C HIS A 35 -7.31 1.94 -9.95
N LEU A 36 -6.92 2.05 -8.67
CA LEU A 36 -7.81 2.57 -7.63
C LEU A 36 -8.35 3.96 -7.95
N HIS A 37 -7.53 4.81 -8.54
CA HIS A 37 -7.93 6.17 -8.92
C HIS A 37 -9.17 6.17 -9.83
N HIS A 38 -9.15 5.35 -10.88
CA HIS A 38 -10.28 5.23 -11.80
C HIS A 38 -11.47 4.52 -11.16
N LYS A 39 -11.25 3.51 -10.32
CA LYS A 39 -12.32 2.88 -9.54
C LYS A 39 -13.04 3.84 -8.59
N LEU A 40 -12.33 4.82 -8.02
CA LEU A 40 -12.94 5.85 -7.18
C LEU A 40 -13.77 6.81 -8.02
N ILE A 41 -13.27 7.20 -9.19
CA ILE A 41 -14.01 8.06 -10.12
C ILE A 41 -15.30 7.37 -10.60
N ASP A 42 -15.23 6.08 -10.92
CA ASP A 42 -16.39 5.28 -11.34
C ASP A 42 -17.45 5.15 -10.23
N LYS A 43 -17.07 5.37 -8.96
CA LYS A 43 -17.97 5.43 -7.81
C LYS A 43 -18.53 6.83 -7.52
N GLY A 44 -18.22 7.82 -8.36
CA GLY A 44 -18.73 9.20 -8.23
C GLY A 44 -17.80 10.16 -7.47
N TYR A 45 -16.58 9.76 -7.11
CA TYR A 45 -15.59 10.70 -6.59
C TYR A 45 -15.06 11.59 -7.72
N SER A 46 -14.77 12.86 -7.41
CA SER A 46 -14.04 13.71 -8.36
C SER A 46 -12.58 13.27 -8.48
N HIS A 47 -11.92 13.58 -9.60
CA HIS A 47 -10.50 13.30 -9.81
C HIS A 47 -9.63 13.76 -8.63
N VAL A 48 -9.88 14.98 -8.14
CA VAL A 48 -9.15 15.55 -7.00
C VAL A 48 -9.40 14.74 -5.73
N LYS A 49 -10.66 14.39 -5.43
CA LYS A 49 -11.00 13.58 -4.24
C LYS A 49 -10.35 12.20 -4.30
N ALA A 50 -10.31 11.56 -5.48
CA ALA A 50 -9.66 10.28 -5.68
C ALA A 50 -8.15 10.36 -5.41
N SER A 51 -7.48 11.40 -5.92
CA SER A 51 -6.05 11.62 -5.67
C SER A 51 -5.76 11.91 -4.20
N ILE A 52 -6.57 12.74 -3.54
CA ILE A 52 -6.42 13.03 -2.10
C ILE A 52 -6.55 11.75 -1.27
N LEU A 53 -7.53 10.90 -1.59
CA LEU A 53 -7.72 9.65 -0.87
C LEU A 53 -6.51 8.72 -1.03
N ILE A 54 -5.97 8.58 -2.24
CA ILE A 54 -4.76 7.78 -2.48
C ILE A 54 -3.57 8.34 -1.69
N SER A 55 -3.37 9.67 -1.71
CA SER A 55 -2.33 10.31 -0.92
C SER A 55 -2.51 10.07 0.58
N PHE A 56 -3.75 10.09 1.07
CA PHE A 56 -4.06 9.78 2.46
C PHE A 56 -3.72 8.32 2.81
N LEU A 57 -3.99 7.36 1.92
CA LEU A 57 -3.59 5.97 2.12
C LEU A 57 -2.07 5.82 2.17
N SER A 58 -1.33 6.46 1.26
CA SER A 58 0.14 6.51 1.29
C SER A 58 0.67 7.06 2.62
N ILE A 59 0.13 8.18 3.09
CA ILE A 59 0.53 8.79 4.36
C ILE A 59 0.19 7.86 5.53
N SER A 60 -0.96 7.17 5.51
CA SER A 60 -1.33 6.22 6.56
C SER A 60 -0.31 5.08 6.70
N VAL A 61 0.22 4.56 5.57
CA VAL A 61 1.25 3.50 5.59
C VAL A 61 2.57 4.03 6.16
N LEU A 62 2.94 5.27 5.81
CA LEU A 62 4.13 5.92 6.35
C LEU A 62 4.02 6.11 7.88
N ILE A 63 2.91 6.66 8.37
CA ILE A 63 2.69 6.87 9.80
C ILE A 63 2.67 5.53 10.52
N PHE A 64 1.95 4.54 9.99
CA PHE A 64 1.87 3.22 10.59
C PHE A 64 3.25 2.55 10.69
N GLY A 65 4.03 2.55 9.61
CA GLY A 65 5.39 2.01 9.61
C GLY A 65 6.32 2.72 10.60
N PHE A 66 6.20 4.05 10.73
CA PHE A 66 6.98 4.82 11.69
C PHE A 66 6.61 4.48 13.15
N VAL A 67 5.31 4.39 13.45
CA VAL A 67 4.81 4.03 14.79
C VAL A 67 5.27 2.61 15.16
N ILE A 68 5.16 1.64 14.26
CA ILE A 68 5.62 0.27 14.50
C ILE A 68 7.12 0.23 14.75
N SER A 69 7.91 0.94 13.96
CA SER A 69 9.36 1.03 14.15
C SER A 69 9.73 1.58 15.53
N LEU A 70 9.01 2.60 16.01
CA LEU A 70 9.24 3.20 17.33
C LEU A 70 8.82 2.28 18.48
N LEU A 71 7.75 1.50 18.30
CA LEU A 71 7.32 0.53 19.30
C LEU A 71 8.34 -0.62 19.45
N ILE A 72 8.90 -1.10 18.34
CA ILE A 72 9.87 -2.20 18.33
C ILE A 72 11.24 -1.73 18.84
N SER A 73 11.65 -0.49 18.54
CA SER A 73 12.96 0.02 18.99
C SER A 73 13.09 0.19 20.51
N ASN A 74 11.98 0.22 21.25
CA ASN A 74 12.02 0.27 22.73
C ASN A 74 12.29 -1.09 23.37
N ILE A 75 12.44 -2.16 22.59
CA ILE A 75 12.77 -3.50 23.07
C ILE A 75 14.30 -3.63 23.00
N ASP A 76 15.00 -3.30 24.07
CA ASP A 76 16.47 -3.33 24.12
C ASP A 76 17.04 -4.76 24.01
N LEU A 77 17.45 -5.16 22.81
CA LEU A 77 18.34 -6.30 22.58
C LEU A 77 19.43 -5.90 21.57
N SER A 78 20.60 -5.53 22.07
CA SER A 78 21.74 -4.96 21.33
C SER A 78 22.52 -5.93 20.42
N SER A 79 21.91 -7.05 20.01
CA SER A 79 22.56 -8.05 19.14
C SER A 79 22.20 -7.83 17.66
N ILE A 80 23.16 -8.03 16.75
CA ILE A 80 22.95 -7.92 15.29
C ILE A 80 21.80 -8.82 14.81
N LEU A 81 21.65 -10.00 15.41
CA LEU A 81 20.56 -10.93 15.11
C LEU A 81 19.19 -10.34 15.46
N PHE A 82 19.10 -9.61 16.57
CA PHE A 82 17.86 -8.99 17.02
C PHE A 82 17.44 -7.82 16.12
N GLU A 83 18.38 -6.99 15.69
CA GLU A 83 18.13 -5.93 14.70
C GLU A 83 17.61 -6.49 13.37
N GLY A 84 18.20 -7.61 12.91
CA GLY A 84 17.72 -8.31 11.72
C GLY A 84 16.27 -8.81 11.87
N VAL A 85 15.95 -9.41 13.02
CA VAL A 85 14.59 -9.85 13.33
C VAL A 85 13.61 -8.68 13.38
N ASN A 86 13.98 -7.56 14.01
CA ASN A 86 13.16 -6.34 14.09
C ASN A 86 12.84 -5.75 12.72
N LEU A 87 13.81 -5.74 11.82
CA LEU A 87 13.60 -5.27 10.45
C LEU A 87 12.60 -6.17 9.72
N ILE A 88 12.78 -7.51 9.83
CA ILE A 88 11.91 -8.48 9.18
C ILE A 88 10.49 -8.38 9.73
N THR A 89 10.31 -8.32 11.05
CA THR A 89 8.98 -8.18 11.68
C THR A 89 8.28 -6.88 11.27
N THR A 90 9.01 -5.76 11.22
CA THR A 90 8.48 -4.48 10.75
C THR A 90 7.99 -4.57 9.30
N ILE A 91 8.79 -5.16 8.41
CA ILE A 91 8.41 -5.36 7.00
C ILE A 91 7.17 -6.24 6.88
N LEU A 92 7.10 -7.35 7.63
CA LEU A 92 5.94 -8.26 7.62
C LEU A 92 4.66 -7.56 8.11
N ILE A 93 4.75 -6.74 9.16
CA ILE A 93 3.61 -5.98 9.69
C ILE A 93 3.13 -4.94 8.67
N ILE A 94 4.05 -4.22 8.02
CA ILE A 94 3.71 -3.27 6.95
C ILE A 94 3.03 -3.99 5.78
N LEU A 95 3.55 -5.15 5.36
CA LEU A 95 2.95 -5.99 4.32
C LEU A 95 1.54 -6.46 4.72
N ALA A 96 1.35 -6.92 5.96
CA ALA A 96 0.04 -7.33 6.46
C ALA A 96 -0.97 -6.16 6.44
N TYR A 97 -0.54 -4.97 6.88
CA TYR A 97 -1.36 -3.76 6.82
C TYR A 97 -1.70 -3.36 5.37
N MET A 98 -0.74 -3.48 4.45
CA MET A 98 -0.95 -3.25 3.02
C MET A 98 -1.97 -4.22 2.43
N ILE A 99 -1.88 -5.51 2.77
CA ILE A 99 -2.84 -6.52 2.34
C ILE A 99 -4.24 -6.21 2.90
N PHE A 100 -4.33 -5.80 4.17
CA PHE A 100 -5.58 -5.35 4.78
C PHE A 100 -6.19 -4.15 4.04
N LEU A 101 -5.39 -3.10 3.78
CA LEU A 101 -5.83 -1.94 3.01
C LEU A 101 -6.24 -2.33 1.59
N TYR A 102 -5.51 -3.25 0.98
CA TYR A 102 -5.83 -3.78 -0.34
C TYR A 102 -7.25 -4.37 -0.36
N PHE A 103 -7.54 -5.32 0.54
CA PHE A 103 -8.89 -5.92 0.60
C PHE A 103 -9.96 -4.88 0.92
N LYS A 104 -9.70 -3.97 1.86
CA LYS A 104 -10.65 -2.92 2.24
C LYS A 104 -11.02 -1.98 1.08
N PHE A 105 -10.06 -1.60 0.25
CA PHE A 105 -10.27 -0.61 -0.82
C PHE A 105 -10.51 -1.22 -2.21
N PHE A 106 -9.94 -2.38 -2.52
CA PHE A 106 -10.09 -3.04 -3.83
C PHE A 106 -11.17 -4.12 -3.90
N ASP A 107 -11.51 -4.77 -2.78
CA ASP A 107 -12.42 -5.93 -2.73
C ASP A 107 -13.86 -5.60 -2.31
N LEU A 108 -14.29 -4.35 -2.53
CA LEU A 108 -15.66 -3.81 -2.32
C LEU A 108 -16.10 -3.54 -0.86
N LYS A 109 -16.64 -2.32 -0.68
CA LYS A 109 -17.76 -1.85 0.21
C LYS A 109 -17.47 -0.46 0.79
N ILE A 110 -17.16 0.51 -0.07
CA ILE A 110 -17.03 1.92 0.34
C ILE A 110 -18.16 2.66 -0.34
N LEU A 111 -19.25 2.85 0.43
CA LEU A 111 -20.55 3.45 0.13
C LEU A 111 -21.55 2.55 -0.62
N LYS A 112 -22.22 1.68 0.13
CA LYS A 112 -23.68 1.74 0.21
C LYS A 112 -24.02 2.61 1.41
#